data_AF-A0A4Q1BVB4-F1
#
_entry.id   AF-A0A4Q1BVB4-F1
#
_cell.length_a   1.000
_cell.length_b   1.000
_cell.length_c   1.000
_cell.angle_alpha   90.00
_cell.angle_beta   90.00
_cell.angle_gamma   90.00
#
_symmetry.space_group_name_H-M   'P 1'
#
loop_
_entity.id
_entity.type
_entity.pdbx_description
1 polymer ?
#
loop_
_entity_poly.entity_id
_entity_poly.type
_entity_poly.pdbx_seq_one_letter_code
_entity_poly.pdbx_strand_id
1 'polypeptide(L)'
;MSVFSLATIIARPSHEASVREALIKVNKKVKETEKGTIQYQLTEDTDKAGVFYMWEEYVDQSAYEDHVNSEAVKSFQEETRDKLDVKLIMMKGCRTELSEDETSEDGSTTSSKSKSEIPEYDDENADLILVSSDETRFKVHSYYLKAASVIFRNMLQNPDSMAQSGERPMIHLTDSTIETANILRAALDVLYGKQFPDDHRKYHARLLKVIRFLQKYECEGSIDKIRLLLHRWITSPDTSAAWSAFIVSAALDDIVTCSRAIRRAGNWGIRATDEKQGSRDSSSVFDLGNLSLEQFSQIPVPMLWAILRATKSQRTLPQKNDGWSKVASRFCELLGVEGKC
;
A
#
# COMPACT_ATOMS: atom_id res chain seq x y z
N MET A 1 -18.83 5.09 4.07
CA MET A 1 -17.71 4.36 3.47
C MET A 1 -17.47 3.17 4.37
N SER A 2 -17.54 1.94 3.85
CA SER A 2 -17.33 0.76 4.68
C SER A 2 -15.86 0.66 5.10
N VAL A 3 -15.66 0.15 6.31
CA VAL A 3 -14.35 -0.12 6.89
C VAL A 3 -14.19 -1.62 6.96
N PHE A 4 -13.04 -2.15 6.58
CA PHE A 4 -12.73 -3.56 6.78
C PHE A 4 -11.52 -3.75 7.67
N SER A 5 -11.50 -4.91 8.33
CA SER A 5 -10.46 -5.37 9.24
C SER A 5 -10.09 -6.81 8.88
N LEU A 6 -8.80 -7.06 8.69
CA LEU A 6 -8.25 -8.41 8.61
C LEU A 6 -7.34 -8.62 9.82
N ALA A 7 -7.47 -9.76 10.50
CA ALA A 7 -6.63 -10.14 11.62
C ALA A 7 -6.15 -11.59 11.54
N THR A 8 -4.89 -11.81 11.91
CA THR A 8 -4.31 -13.14 12.15
C THR A 8 -4.15 -13.37 13.65
N ILE A 9 -4.60 -14.51 14.14
CA ILE A 9 -4.60 -14.88 15.55
C ILE A 9 -3.86 -16.21 15.70
N ILE A 10 -2.82 -16.22 16.52
CA ILE A 10 -1.97 -17.41 16.71
C ILE A 10 -2.07 -17.84 18.18
N ALA A 11 -2.68 -19.00 18.41
CA ALA A 11 -2.74 -19.64 19.71
C ALA A 11 -1.36 -20.18 20.11
N ARG A 12 -1.04 -20.08 21.39
CA ARG A 12 0.10 -20.79 21.98
C ARG A 12 -0.12 -22.29 21.90
N PRO A 13 0.95 -23.09 21.84
CA PRO A 13 0.85 -24.54 21.86
C PRO A 13 -0.03 -25.03 23.02
N SER A 14 -0.93 -25.98 22.75
CA SER A 14 -1.92 -26.55 23.70
C SER A 14 -3.09 -25.64 24.08
N HIS A 15 -3.20 -24.43 23.54
CA HIS A 15 -4.33 -23.52 23.77
C HIS A 15 -5.25 -23.36 22.55
N GLU A 16 -5.01 -24.09 21.46
CA GLU A 16 -5.70 -23.97 20.17
C GLU A 16 -7.21 -24.14 20.33
N ALA A 17 -7.63 -25.17 21.07
CA ALA A 17 -9.05 -25.45 21.32
C ALA A 17 -9.72 -24.32 22.12
N SER A 18 -9.07 -23.82 23.17
CA SER A 18 -9.62 -22.74 24.00
C SER A 18 -9.72 -21.42 23.23
N VAL A 19 -8.73 -21.10 22.40
CA VAL A 19 -8.76 -19.92 21.53
C VAL A 19 -9.86 -20.06 20.47
N ARG A 20 -10.00 -21.24 19.85
CA ARG A 20 -11.09 -21.52 18.89
C ARG A 20 -12.46 -21.30 19.52
N GLU A 21 -12.69 -21.83 20.72
CA GLU A 21 -13.96 -21.66 21.44
C GLU A 21 -14.25 -20.19 21.75
N ALA A 22 -13.24 -19.44 22.21
CA ALA A 22 -13.36 -18.01 22.49
C ALA A 22 -13.68 -17.22 21.21
N LEU A 23 -13.06 -17.56 20.07
CA LEU A 23 -13.33 -16.94 18.77
C LEU A 23 -14.75 -17.22 18.26
N ILE A 24 -15.23 -18.46 18.41
CA ILE A 24 -16.61 -18.82 18.06
C ILE A 24 -17.60 -18.05 18.93
N LYS A 25 -17.30 -17.91 20.23
CA LYS A 25 -18.13 -17.18 21.19
C LYS A 25 -18.22 -15.69 20.88
N VAL A 26 -17.12 -15.02 20.58
CA VAL A 26 -17.13 -13.59 20.20
C VAL A 26 -17.85 -13.38 18.87
N ASN A 27 -17.59 -14.21 17.85
CA ASN A 27 -18.27 -14.14 16.55
C ASN A 27 -19.80 -14.25 16.71
N LYS A 28 -20.26 -15.22 17.51
CA LYS A 28 -21.69 -15.38 17.80
C LYS A 28 -22.26 -14.13 18.46
N LYS A 29 -21.58 -13.57 19.46
CA LYS A 29 -22.06 -12.40 20.20
C LYS A 29 -22.09 -11.14 19.34
N VAL A 30 -21.07 -10.92 18.52
CA VAL A 30 -21.00 -9.83 17.54
C VAL A 30 -22.18 -9.90 16.58
N LYS A 31 -22.45 -11.07 15.99
CA LYS A 31 -23.60 -11.28 15.09
C LYS A 31 -24.96 -11.00 15.74
N GLU A 32 -25.10 -11.27 17.04
CA GLU A 32 -26.35 -11.03 17.77
C GLU A 32 -26.55 -9.58 18.20
N THR A 33 -25.46 -8.83 18.43
CA THR A 33 -25.53 -7.54 19.14
C THR A 33 -25.10 -6.33 18.32
N GLU A 34 -24.27 -6.51 17.30
CA GLU A 34 -23.65 -5.41 16.55
C GLU A 34 -24.30 -5.22 15.18
N LYS A 35 -25.24 -4.27 15.10
CA LYS A 35 -25.95 -3.95 13.84
C LYS A 35 -25.08 -3.30 12.77
N GLY A 36 -23.92 -2.73 13.16
CA GLY A 36 -22.98 -2.06 12.26
C GLY A 36 -21.99 -2.99 11.56
N THR A 37 -21.98 -4.27 11.91
CA THR A 37 -21.11 -5.29 11.33
C THR A 37 -21.80 -5.92 10.12
N ILE A 38 -21.28 -5.64 8.92
CA ILE A 38 -21.78 -6.16 7.63
C ILE A 38 -21.38 -7.63 7.49
N GLN A 39 -20.11 -7.93 7.74
CA GLN A 39 -19.56 -9.26 7.57
C GLN A 39 -18.62 -9.60 8.73
N TYR A 40 -18.67 -10.85 9.17
CA TYR A 40 -17.75 -11.41 10.15
C TYR A 40 -17.47 -12.87 9.80
N GLN A 41 -16.26 -13.11 9.29
CA GLN A 41 -15.80 -14.42 8.86
C GLN A 41 -14.60 -14.85 9.70
N LEU A 42 -14.68 -16.07 10.22
CA LEU A 42 -13.63 -16.71 11.00
C LEU A 42 -13.25 -18.00 10.28
N THR A 43 -11.97 -18.15 9.98
CA THR A 43 -11.40 -19.35 9.33
C THR A 43 -10.17 -19.83 10.09
N GLU A 44 -9.90 -21.13 10.00
CA GLU A 44 -8.71 -21.75 10.59
C GLU A 44 -7.80 -22.23 9.45
N ASP A 45 -6.48 -22.07 9.64
CA ASP A 45 -5.47 -22.56 8.70
C ASP A 45 -5.45 -24.10 8.70
N THR A 46 -5.54 -24.71 7.52
CA THR A 46 -5.58 -26.18 7.40
C THR A 46 -4.22 -26.83 7.61
N ASP A 47 -3.14 -26.09 7.42
CA ASP A 47 -1.77 -26.60 7.51
C ASP A 47 -1.12 -26.26 8.85
N LYS A 48 -1.62 -25.22 9.55
CA LYS A 48 -1.06 -24.71 10.81
C LYS A 48 -2.11 -24.67 11.91
N ALA A 49 -2.14 -25.73 12.73
CA ALA A 49 -3.00 -25.79 13.91
C ALA A 49 -2.78 -24.57 14.83
N GLY A 50 -3.87 -23.96 15.29
CA GLY A 50 -3.83 -22.79 16.17
C GLY A 50 -3.65 -21.45 15.45
N VAL A 51 -3.63 -21.43 14.11
CA VAL A 51 -3.64 -20.19 13.32
C VAL A 51 -5.05 -19.93 12.79
N PHE A 52 -5.61 -18.77 13.15
CA PHE A 52 -6.93 -18.33 12.74
C PHE A 52 -6.85 -17.02 11.98
N TYR A 53 -7.71 -16.86 10.98
CA TYR A 53 -7.89 -15.62 10.23
C TYR A 53 -9.30 -15.10 10.45
N MET A 54 -9.41 -13.79 10.64
CA MET A 54 -10.65 -13.10 10.90
C MET A 54 -10.79 -11.94 9.92
N TRP A 55 -11.87 -11.94 9.15
CA TRP A 55 -12.22 -10.88 8.21
C TRP A 55 -13.54 -10.24 8.65
N GLU A 56 -13.52 -8.93 8.79
CA GLU A 56 -14.65 -8.16 9.31
C GLU A 56 -14.89 -6.94 8.40
N GLU A 57 -16.16 -6.64 8.14
CA GLU A 57 -16.56 -5.43 7.42
C GLU A 57 -17.65 -4.69 8.19
N TYR A 58 -17.54 -3.36 8.22
CA TYR A 58 -18.40 -2.46 8.99
C TYR A 58 -18.97 -1.38 8.08
N VAL A 59 -20.18 -0.92 8.40
CA VAL A 59 -20.89 0.10 7.62
C VAL A 59 -20.13 1.43 7.53
N ASP A 60 -19.41 1.77 8.60
CA ASP A 60 -18.58 2.96 8.71
C ASP A 60 -17.56 2.86 9.86
N GLN A 61 -16.83 3.95 10.06
CA GLN A 61 -15.82 4.10 11.10
C GLN A 61 -16.40 4.01 12.53
N SER A 62 -17.60 4.52 12.76
CA SER A 62 -18.24 4.48 14.08
C SER A 62 -18.58 3.05 14.47
N ALA A 63 -19.11 2.27 13.53
CA ALA A 63 -19.40 0.85 13.74
C ALA A 63 -18.16 0.03 14.06
N TYR A 64 -17.03 0.31 13.40
CA TYR A 64 -15.74 -0.30 13.74
C TYR A 64 -15.28 0.06 15.16
N GLU A 65 -15.41 1.33 15.56
CA GLU A 65 -15.03 1.77 16.90
C GLU A 65 -15.93 1.16 17.99
N ASP A 66 -17.24 1.06 17.73
CA ASP A 66 -18.18 0.39 18.62
C ASP A 66 -17.81 -1.10 18.79
N HIS A 67 -17.44 -1.78 17.69
CA HIS A 67 -16.99 -3.17 17.70
C HIS A 67 -15.74 -3.37 18.56
N VAL A 68 -14.66 -2.61 18.29
CA VAL A 68 -13.40 -2.75 19.04
C VAL A 68 -13.57 -2.46 20.54
N ASN A 69 -14.57 -1.63 20.90
CA ASN A 69 -14.89 -1.28 22.27
C ASN A 69 -15.99 -2.14 22.90
N SER A 70 -16.55 -3.13 22.19
CA SER A 70 -17.69 -3.91 22.64
C SER A 70 -17.32 -4.85 23.80
N GLU A 71 -18.32 -5.20 24.62
CA GLU A 71 -18.13 -6.13 25.74
C GLU A 71 -17.70 -7.52 25.25
N ALA A 72 -18.14 -7.92 24.04
CA ALA A 72 -17.78 -9.18 23.41
C ALA A 72 -16.27 -9.25 23.11
N VAL A 73 -15.73 -8.18 22.51
CA VAL A 73 -14.31 -8.10 22.17
C VAL A 73 -13.45 -7.99 23.43
N LYS A 74 -13.87 -7.20 24.43
CA LYS A 74 -13.18 -7.11 25.74
C LYS A 74 -13.13 -8.46 26.46
N SER A 75 -14.26 -9.17 26.51
CA SER A 75 -14.34 -10.50 27.13
C SER A 75 -13.41 -11.50 26.44
N PHE A 76 -13.34 -11.45 25.10
CA PHE A 76 -12.42 -12.28 24.32
C PHE A 76 -10.95 -11.96 24.63
N GLN A 77 -10.59 -10.67 24.67
CA GLN A 77 -9.23 -10.23 24.99
C GLN A 77 -8.80 -10.67 26.39
N GLU A 78 -9.70 -10.59 27.38
CA GLU A 78 -9.45 -11.06 28.73
C GLU A 78 -9.29 -12.59 28.80
N GLU A 79 -10.18 -13.34 28.14
CA GLU A 79 -10.19 -14.81 28.14
C GLU A 79 -8.99 -15.44 27.42
N THR A 80 -8.36 -14.70 26.50
CA THR A 80 -7.26 -15.18 25.65
C THR A 80 -5.92 -14.49 25.93
N ARG A 81 -5.85 -13.58 26.91
CA ARG A 81 -4.68 -12.74 27.19
C ARG A 81 -3.36 -13.50 27.31
N ASP A 82 -3.38 -14.67 27.93
CA ASP A 82 -2.22 -15.53 28.19
C ASP A 82 -2.08 -16.71 27.22
N LYS A 83 -2.99 -16.82 26.24
CA LYS A 83 -3.14 -17.96 25.33
C LYS A 83 -2.67 -17.69 23.90
N LEU A 84 -2.24 -16.46 23.60
CA LEU A 84 -1.83 -16.02 22.27
C LEU A 84 -0.31 -15.81 22.19
N ASP A 85 0.29 -16.18 21.07
CA ASP A 85 1.76 -16.07 20.84
C ASP A 85 2.13 -14.81 20.05
N VAL A 86 1.21 -14.27 19.24
CA VAL A 86 1.43 -13.02 18.47
C VAL A 86 0.15 -12.19 18.38
N LYS A 87 0.37 -10.87 18.44
CA LYS A 87 -0.59 -9.77 18.43
C LYS A 87 -1.44 -9.74 17.16
N LEU A 88 -2.74 -9.54 17.36
CA LEU A 88 -3.76 -9.18 16.37
C LEU A 88 -3.21 -8.15 15.36
N ILE A 89 -2.86 -8.58 14.14
CA ILE A 89 -2.46 -7.65 13.07
C ILE A 89 -3.74 -7.13 12.44
N MET A 90 -4.29 -6.03 12.96
CA MET A 90 -5.45 -5.37 12.38
C MET A 90 -5.01 -4.54 11.17
N MET A 91 -5.31 -5.00 9.96
CA MET A 91 -5.19 -4.16 8.76
C MET A 91 -6.52 -3.46 8.51
N LYS A 92 -6.56 -2.15 8.72
CA LYS A 92 -7.71 -1.30 8.44
C LYS A 92 -7.65 -0.78 7.00
N GLY A 93 -8.72 -0.96 6.23
CA GLY A 93 -8.85 -0.34 4.92
C GLY A 93 -10.24 0.22 4.67
N CYS A 94 -10.34 1.09 3.65
CA CYS A 94 -11.58 1.73 3.23
C CYS A 94 -11.87 1.30 1.79
N ARG A 95 -12.99 0.62 1.54
CA ARG A 95 -13.36 0.15 0.19
C ARG A 95 -14.17 1.24 -0.53
N THR A 96 -13.74 1.61 -1.73
CA THR A 96 -14.59 2.25 -2.74
C THR A 96 -15.01 1.15 -3.72
N GLU A 97 -16.31 1.05 -3.99
CA GLU A 97 -16.92 -0.10 -4.71
C GLU A 97 -16.23 -0.39 -6.04
N LEU A 98 -15.58 -1.56 -6.15
CA LEU A 98 -15.21 -2.21 -7.39
C LEU A 98 -15.40 -3.73 -7.25
N SER A 99 -15.99 -4.29 -8.30
CA SER A 99 -16.51 -5.65 -8.48
C SER A 99 -15.42 -6.72 -8.52
N GLU A 100 -15.77 -7.90 -8.00
CA GLU A 100 -14.97 -9.11 -7.89
C GLU A 100 -14.88 -9.89 -9.21
N ASP A 101 -13.69 -10.40 -9.52
CA ASP A 101 -13.50 -11.67 -10.24
C ASP A 101 -12.10 -12.20 -9.91
N GLU A 102 -12.07 -13.36 -9.24
CA GLU A 102 -10.86 -14.16 -9.00
C GLU A 102 -10.80 -15.35 -9.96
N THR A 103 -9.59 -15.78 -10.31
CA THR A 103 -9.22 -17.20 -10.36
C THR A 103 -7.69 -17.37 -10.31
N SER A 104 -7.27 -18.28 -9.44
CA SER A 104 -5.93 -18.83 -9.17
C SER A 104 -5.49 -19.82 -10.27
N GLU A 105 -4.32 -20.47 -10.37
CA GLU A 105 -3.08 -20.69 -9.57
C GLU A 105 -2.09 -21.43 -10.53
N ASP A 106 -0.77 -21.40 -10.31
CA ASP A 106 0.07 -22.61 -10.24
C ASP A 106 1.49 -22.31 -9.70
N GLY A 107 2.01 -23.24 -8.89
CA GLY A 107 3.20 -23.09 -8.06
C GLY A 107 4.49 -23.69 -8.62
N SER A 108 5.59 -23.49 -7.89
CA SER A 108 6.73 -24.41 -7.80
C SER A 108 7.71 -23.97 -6.70
N THR A 109 8.55 -24.91 -6.29
CA THR A 109 8.94 -25.23 -4.91
C THR A 109 10.44 -25.01 -4.65
N THR A 110 10.76 -24.64 -3.41
CA THR A 110 12.02 -24.84 -2.64
C THR A 110 13.36 -24.27 -3.10
N SER A 111 13.98 -23.45 -2.23
CA SER A 111 15.37 -23.64 -1.78
C SER A 111 15.65 -22.82 -0.52
N SER A 112 16.18 -23.47 0.51
CA SER A 112 16.66 -22.89 1.77
C SER A 112 17.76 -21.85 1.52
N LYS A 113 17.39 -20.57 1.50
CA LYS A 113 18.35 -19.46 1.45
C LYS A 113 18.79 -19.10 2.86
N SER A 114 20.10 -19.12 3.06
CA SER A 114 20.79 -18.42 4.14
C SER A 114 20.17 -17.04 4.37
N LYS A 115 19.92 -16.68 5.65
CA LYS A 115 19.57 -15.31 6.06
C LYS A 115 20.60 -14.35 5.45
N SER A 116 20.27 -13.69 4.36
CA SER A 116 21.14 -12.69 3.74
C SER A 116 20.92 -11.40 4.51
N GLU A 117 21.89 -11.01 5.33
CA GLU A 117 21.94 -9.65 5.87
C GLU A 117 22.30 -8.69 4.72
N ILE A 118 21.74 -7.47 4.75
CA ILE A 118 22.02 -6.45 3.74
C ILE A 118 23.10 -5.51 4.29
N PRO A 119 24.29 -5.44 3.67
CA PRO A 119 25.43 -4.68 4.23
C PRO A 119 25.12 -3.21 4.53
N GLU A 120 24.25 -2.56 3.75
CA GLU A 120 23.87 -1.16 3.95
C GLU A 120 22.99 -0.93 5.20
N TYR A 121 22.42 -1.99 5.77
CA TYR A 121 21.54 -1.96 6.94
C TYR A 121 21.98 -3.04 7.94
N ASP A 122 23.27 -3.02 8.29
CA ASP A 122 23.91 -3.95 9.21
C ASP A 122 24.69 -3.23 10.34
N ASP A 123 24.21 -2.05 10.75
CA ASP A 123 24.88 -1.26 11.80
C ASP A 123 24.79 -1.98 13.17
N GLU A 124 25.94 -2.21 13.79
CA GLU A 124 26.01 -2.83 15.12
C GLU A 124 25.28 -2.01 16.19
N ASN A 125 25.18 -0.69 16.03
CA ASN A 125 24.52 0.21 16.96
C ASN A 125 23.00 0.31 16.75
N ALA A 126 22.46 -0.33 15.71
CA ALA A 126 21.03 -0.34 15.46
C ALA A 126 20.26 -1.01 16.62
N ASP A 127 19.22 -0.34 17.10
CA ASP A 127 18.39 -0.76 18.22
C ASP A 127 17.14 -1.56 17.79
N LEU A 128 16.95 -1.80 16.50
CA LEU A 128 15.78 -2.50 15.96
C LEU A 128 16.17 -3.40 14.77
N ILE A 129 15.53 -4.57 14.69
CA ILE A 129 15.62 -5.45 13.53
C ILE A 129 14.26 -5.49 12.82
N LEU A 130 14.23 -5.10 11.55
CA LEU A 130 13.10 -5.40 10.67
C LEU A 130 13.38 -6.69 9.91
N VAL A 131 12.38 -7.55 9.81
CA VAL A 131 12.42 -8.77 8.99
C VAL A 131 11.39 -8.60 7.88
N SER A 132 11.85 -8.56 6.64
CA SER A 132 10.96 -8.48 5.48
C SER A 132 10.18 -9.78 5.27
N SER A 133 9.17 -9.74 4.40
CA SER A 133 8.31 -10.89 4.09
C SER A 133 9.05 -12.07 3.43
N ASP A 134 10.23 -11.81 2.87
CA ASP A 134 11.17 -12.77 2.30
C ASP A 134 12.35 -13.07 3.25
N GLU A 135 12.13 -12.90 4.56
CA GLU A 135 13.01 -13.30 5.66
C GLU A 135 14.39 -12.62 5.69
N THR A 136 14.51 -11.48 5.01
CA THR A 136 15.73 -10.67 5.02
C THR A 136 15.73 -9.72 6.21
N ARG A 137 16.87 -9.65 6.91
CA ARG A 137 17.02 -8.86 8.13
C ARG A 137 17.68 -7.51 7.85
N PHE A 138 17.14 -6.47 8.47
CA PHE A 138 17.63 -5.11 8.40
C PHE A 138 17.84 -4.59 9.82
N LYS A 139 19.10 -4.33 10.19
CA LYS A 139 19.47 -3.65 11.42
C LYS A 139 19.31 -2.14 11.19
N VAL A 140 18.31 -1.54 11.84
CA VAL A 140 17.92 -0.14 11.64
C VAL A 140 17.80 0.60 12.97
N HIS A 141 17.99 1.92 12.92
CA HIS A 141 17.74 2.80 14.06
C HIS A 141 16.25 3.15 14.15
N SER A 142 15.61 2.75 15.25
CA SER A 142 14.19 2.93 15.54
C SER A 142 13.76 4.39 15.51
N TYR A 143 14.69 5.33 15.79
CA TYR A 143 14.47 6.77 15.71
C TYR A 143 13.97 7.23 14.34
N TYR A 144 14.54 6.74 13.23
CA TYR A 144 14.09 7.15 11.89
C TYR A 144 12.66 6.69 11.60
N LEU A 145 12.32 5.45 11.99
CA LEU A 145 10.97 4.92 11.82
C LEU A 145 9.96 5.67 12.70
N LYS A 146 10.29 5.86 13.97
CA LYS A 146 9.46 6.62 14.92
C LYS A 146 9.22 8.05 14.44
N ALA A 147 10.23 8.71 13.89
CA ALA A 147 10.09 10.07 13.38
C ALA A 147 9.19 10.11 12.15
N ALA A 148 9.37 9.18 11.21
CA ALA A 148 8.72 9.22 9.90
C ALA A 148 7.33 8.59 9.86
N SER A 149 6.99 7.68 10.77
CA SER A 149 5.76 6.88 10.75
C SER A 149 5.05 6.92 12.10
N VAL A 150 3.77 7.27 12.10
CA VAL A 150 2.92 7.19 13.30
C VAL A 150 2.70 5.73 13.71
N ILE A 151 2.50 4.85 12.73
CA ILE A 151 2.30 3.42 12.93
C ILE A 151 3.51 2.78 13.62
N PHE A 152 4.73 2.94 13.08
CA PHE A 152 5.93 2.41 13.73
C PHE A 152 6.19 3.04 15.10
N ARG A 153 5.90 4.33 15.26
CA ARG A 153 5.99 5.01 16.56
C ARG A 153 5.12 4.32 17.61
N ASN A 154 3.86 4.07 17.28
CA ASN A 154 2.91 3.40 18.17
C ASN A 154 3.27 1.92 18.42
N MET A 155 3.78 1.22 17.39
CA MET A 155 4.27 -0.15 17.53
C MET A 155 5.43 -0.24 18.52
N LEU A 156 6.35 0.72 18.48
CA LEU A 156 7.59 0.72 19.25
C LEU A 156 7.47 1.39 20.63
N GLN A 157 6.42 2.17 20.88
CA GLN A 157 6.19 2.85 22.16
C GLN A 157 5.49 1.97 23.21
N ASN A 158 4.82 0.90 22.78
CA ASN A 158 4.14 -0.05 23.68
C ASN A 158 5.12 -1.17 24.08
N PRO A 159 5.74 -1.13 25.26
CA PRO A 159 6.87 -2.01 25.62
C PRO A 159 6.46 -3.44 25.96
N ASP A 160 5.15 -3.71 26.06
CA ASP A 160 4.58 -4.90 26.70
C ASP A 160 4.94 -6.25 26.05
N SER A 161 5.62 -6.27 24.90
CA SER A 161 5.95 -7.51 24.18
C SER A 161 7.44 -7.72 23.89
N MET A 162 8.33 -6.76 24.19
CA MET A 162 9.73 -6.82 23.70
C MET A 162 10.80 -6.75 24.81
N ALA A 163 10.42 -6.50 26.07
CA ALA A 163 11.38 -6.21 27.14
C ALA A 163 11.87 -7.43 27.95
N GLN A 164 11.42 -8.66 27.65
CA GLN A 164 11.69 -9.79 28.55
C GLN A 164 12.95 -10.62 28.22
N SER A 165 13.54 -10.52 27.01
CA SER A 165 14.65 -11.41 26.61
C SER A 165 16.04 -10.76 26.53
N GLY A 166 16.18 -9.44 26.70
CA GLY A 166 17.46 -8.75 26.47
C GLY A 166 17.94 -8.77 25.01
N GLU A 167 17.15 -9.34 24.10
CA GLU A 167 17.39 -9.32 22.66
C GLU A 167 16.84 -8.03 22.04
N ARG A 168 17.40 -7.65 20.88
CA ARG A 168 16.92 -6.48 20.14
C ARG A 168 15.47 -6.71 19.68
N PRO A 169 14.59 -5.71 19.78
CA PRO A 169 13.24 -5.80 19.26
C PRO A 169 13.27 -6.17 17.78
N MET A 170 12.36 -7.07 17.38
CA MET A 170 12.26 -7.59 16.02
C MET A 170 10.83 -7.43 15.51
N ILE A 171 10.66 -6.74 14.38
CA ILE A 171 9.36 -6.59 13.71
C ILE A 171 9.37 -7.41 12.43
N HIS A 172 8.47 -8.38 12.36
CA HIS A 172 8.22 -9.15 11.15
C HIS A 172 7.19 -8.44 10.29
N LEU A 173 7.55 -8.20 9.03
CA LEU A 173 6.69 -7.67 8.00
C LEU A 173 6.23 -8.85 7.13
N THR A 174 4.93 -8.99 6.90
CA THR A 174 4.31 -10.21 6.37
C THR A 174 3.76 -10.05 4.96
N ASP A 175 3.64 -8.82 4.44
CA ASP A 175 3.07 -8.54 3.13
C ASP A 175 4.04 -8.88 2.01
N SER A 176 3.82 -9.99 1.33
CA SER A 176 4.67 -10.49 0.25
C SER A 176 4.72 -9.57 -0.98
N THR A 177 3.86 -8.57 -1.08
CA THR A 177 3.78 -7.67 -2.24
C THR A 177 4.50 -6.35 -2.02
N ILE A 178 4.43 -5.79 -0.80
CA ILE A 178 4.98 -4.46 -0.47
C ILE A 178 6.02 -4.47 0.65
N GLU A 179 6.20 -5.59 1.36
CA GLU A 179 7.15 -5.73 2.47
C GLU A 179 8.34 -6.66 2.16
N THR A 180 8.61 -6.91 0.88
CA THR A 180 9.83 -7.63 0.43
C THR A 180 11.11 -6.85 0.74
N ALA A 181 12.25 -7.54 0.82
CA ALA A 181 13.55 -6.91 1.11
C ALA A 181 13.87 -5.77 0.15
N ASN A 182 13.58 -5.94 -1.14
CA ASN A 182 13.88 -4.92 -2.15
C ASN A 182 13.07 -3.63 -1.95
N ILE A 183 11.80 -3.76 -1.56
CA ILE A 183 10.91 -2.62 -1.32
C ILE A 183 11.24 -1.98 0.01
N LEU A 184 11.44 -2.78 1.06
CA LEU A 184 11.83 -2.29 2.38
C LEU A 184 13.13 -1.49 2.33
N ARG A 185 14.16 -2.01 1.65
CA ARG A 185 15.41 -1.27 1.41
C ARG A 185 15.16 0.10 0.77
N ALA A 186 14.30 0.13 -0.25
CA ALA A 186 13.95 1.36 -0.95
C ALA A 186 13.21 2.36 -0.06
N ALA A 187 12.26 1.86 0.74
CA ALA A 187 11.52 2.68 1.68
C ALA A 187 12.46 3.26 2.74
N LEU A 188 13.33 2.43 3.32
CA LEU A 188 14.36 2.86 4.27
C LEU A 188 15.27 3.94 3.68
N ASP A 189 15.67 3.83 2.40
CA ASP A 189 16.46 4.89 1.75
C ASP A 189 15.70 6.25 1.77
N VAL A 190 14.38 6.24 1.56
CA VAL A 190 13.54 7.45 1.68
C VAL A 190 13.44 7.94 3.13
N LEU A 191 13.23 7.04 4.09
CA LEU A 191 13.10 7.37 5.51
C LEU A 191 14.40 7.99 6.07
N TYR A 192 15.55 7.47 5.63
CA TYR A 192 16.88 7.96 6.00
C TYR A 192 17.30 9.20 5.21
N GLY A 193 16.46 9.67 4.28
CA GLY A 193 16.74 10.85 3.47
C GLY A 193 17.91 10.67 2.51
N LYS A 194 18.18 9.44 2.06
CA LYS A 194 19.15 9.21 0.99
C LYS A 194 18.66 9.82 -0.32
N GLN A 195 19.59 10.08 -1.22
CA GLN A 195 19.25 10.65 -2.52
C GLN A 195 18.47 9.64 -3.38
N PHE A 196 17.42 10.13 -4.04
CA PHE A 196 16.67 9.34 -5.02
C PHE A 196 17.54 9.04 -6.25
N PRO A 197 17.41 7.85 -6.87
CA PRO A 197 18.05 7.57 -8.14
C PRO A 197 17.63 8.57 -9.22
N ASP A 198 18.57 8.95 -10.09
CA ASP A 198 18.31 9.92 -11.16
C ASP A 198 17.51 9.32 -12.33
N ASP A 199 17.57 7.99 -12.53
CA ASP A 199 16.85 7.31 -13.63
C ASP A 199 15.38 7.02 -13.28
N HIS A 200 14.50 7.95 -13.64
CA HIS A 200 13.05 7.85 -13.42
C HIS A 200 12.42 6.65 -14.14
N ARG A 201 12.95 6.22 -15.29
CA ARG A 201 12.36 5.16 -16.11
C ARG A 201 12.39 3.82 -15.40
N LYS A 202 13.48 3.53 -14.68
CA LYS A 202 13.58 2.32 -13.86
C LYS A 202 13.00 2.51 -12.47
N TYR A 203 13.11 3.72 -11.93
CA TYR A 203 12.76 3.97 -10.54
C TYR A 203 11.25 4.08 -10.30
N HIS A 204 10.46 4.61 -11.25
CA HIS A 204 9.02 4.83 -11.01
C HIS A 204 8.25 3.54 -10.67
N ALA A 205 8.53 2.43 -11.37
CA ALA A 205 7.87 1.14 -11.09
C ALA A 205 8.18 0.63 -9.67
N ARG A 206 9.43 0.82 -9.21
CA ARG A 206 9.81 0.52 -7.82
C ARG A 206 9.12 1.49 -6.85
N LEU A 207 9.05 2.77 -7.20
CA LEU A 207 8.45 3.83 -6.39
C LEU A 207 6.96 3.62 -6.15
N LEU A 208 6.21 3.08 -7.12
CA LEU A 208 4.81 2.70 -6.95
C LEU A 208 4.60 1.70 -5.79
N LYS A 209 5.49 0.71 -5.67
CA LYS A 209 5.44 -0.27 -4.57
C LYS A 209 5.88 0.35 -3.24
N VAL A 210 6.89 1.21 -3.28
CA VAL A 210 7.36 1.96 -2.10
C VAL A 210 6.27 2.87 -1.55
N ILE A 211 5.50 3.54 -2.41
CA ILE A 211 4.40 4.40 -1.98
C ILE A 211 3.35 3.61 -1.21
N ARG A 212 2.98 2.41 -1.67
CA ARG A 212 2.03 1.56 -0.95
C ARG A 212 2.56 1.18 0.44
N PHE A 213 3.85 0.87 0.55
CA PHE A 213 4.50 0.67 1.85
C PHE A 213 4.41 1.93 2.72
N LEU A 214 4.79 3.10 2.19
CA LEU A 214 4.75 4.36 2.94
C LEU A 214 3.33 4.75 3.37
N GLN A 215 2.32 4.48 2.55
CA GLN A 215 0.90 4.68 2.89
C GLN A 215 0.46 3.72 4.00
N LYS A 216 0.79 2.42 3.91
CA LYS A 216 0.47 1.42 4.94
C LYS A 216 1.01 1.80 6.31
N TYR A 217 2.19 2.40 6.35
CA TYR A 217 2.84 2.84 7.59
C TYR A 217 2.65 4.34 7.87
N GLU A 218 1.73 5.02 7.19
CA GLU A 218 1.41 6.44 7.39
C GLU A 218 2.65 7.37 7.44
N CYS A 219 3.53 7.23 6.45
CA CYS A 219 4.78 7.96 6.36
C CYS A 219 4.63 9.30 5.60
N GLU A 220 3.67 10.14 6.01
CA GLU A 220 3.26 11.35 5.26
C GLU A 220 4.43 12.28 4.90
N GLY A 221 5.33 12.57 5.85
CA GLY A 221 6.49 13.44 5.57
C GLY A 221 7.46 12.84 4.54
N SER A 222 7.48 11.52 4.37
CA SER A 222 8.26 10.85 3.31
C SER A 222 7.53 10.87 1.97
N ILE A 223 6.20 10.79 1.99
CA ILE A 223 5.36 10.98 0.80
C ILE A 223 5.53 12.41 0.25
N ASP A 224 5.63 13.42 1.11
CA ASP A 224 5.90 14.81 0.69
C ASP A 224 7.25 14.97 -0.01
N LYS A 225 8.30 14.27 0.47
CA LYS A 225 9.60 14.22 -0.24
C LYS A 225 9.46 13.62 -1.63
N ILE A 226 8.62 12.60 -1.79
CA ILE A 226 8.31 12.03 -3.10
C ILE A 226 7.58 13.06 -3.95
N ARG A 227 6.57 13.77 -3.44
CA ARG A 227 5.88 14.85 -4.18
C ARG A 227 6.86 15.90 -4.72
N LEU A 228 7.85 16.29 -3.91
CA LEU A 228 8.94 17.19 -4.34
C LEU A 228 9.78 16.60 -5.48
N LEU A 229 10.12 15.31 -5.42
CA LEU A 229 10.79 14.60 -6.51
C LEU A 229 9.96 14.62 -7.80
N LEU A 230 8.64 14.40 -7.70
CA LEU A 230 7.75 14.40 -8.86
C LEU A 230 7.69 15.78 -9.52
N HIS A 231 7.68 16.86 -8.74
CA HIS A 231 7.81 18.22 -9.30
C HIS A 231 9.12 18.43 -10.06
N ARG A 232 10.23 17.88 -9.56
CA ARG A 232 11.53 17.88 -10.28
C ARG A 232 11.45 17.10 -11.59
N TRP A 233 10.78 15.96 -11.60
CA TRP A 233 10.58 15.17 -12.82
C TRP A 233 9.70 15.88 -13.85
N ILE A 234 8.63 16.54 -13.44
CA ILE A 234 7.75 17.31 -14.34
C ILE A 234 8.50 18.49 -14.97
N THR A 235 9.36 19.16 -14.21
CA THR A 235 10.14 20.30 -14.70
C THR A 235 11.38 19.89 -15.50
N SER A 236 11.69 18.60 -15.55
CA SER A 236 12.81 18.07 -16.33
C SER A 236 12.68 18.40 -17.82
N PRO A 237 13.81 18.61 -18.53
CA PRO A 237 13.82 18.66 -19.99
C PRO A 237 13.28 17.39 -20.64
N ASP A 238 13.46 16.23 -20.00
CA ASP A 238 12.94 14.94 -20.48
C ASP A 238 11.44 14.84 -20.22
N THR A 239 10.63 14.90 -21.29
CA THR A 239 9.18 14.80 -21.20
C THR A 239 8.69 13.43 -20.75
N SER A 240 9.49 12.36 -20.91
CA SER A 240 9.14 11.04 -20.37
C SER A 240 9.14 11.01 -18.84
N ALA A 241 9.92 11.89 -18.20
CA ALA A 241 9.92 12.04 -16.74
C ALA A 241 8.59 12.58 -16.22
N ALA A 242 7.93 13.46 -16.98
CA ALA A 242 6.60 13.94 -16.63
C ALA A 242 5.54 12.83 -16.73
N TRP A 243 5.68 11.87 -17.65
CA TRP A 243 4.81 10.70 -17.67
C TRP A 243 5.04 9.78 -16.47
N SER A 244 6.29 9.47 -16.13
CA SER A 244 6.59 8.73 -14.90
C SER A 244 6.05 9.45 -13.66
N ALA A 245 6.12 10.79 -13.63
CA ALA A 245 5.55 11.58 -12.56
C ALA A 245 4.02 11.47 -12.52
N PHE A 246 3.33 11.48 -13.67
CA PHE A 246 1.89 11.27 -13.74
C PHE A 246 1.49 9.94 -13.10
N ILE A 247 2.13 8.84 -13.49
CA ILE A 247 1.82 7.49 -12.98
C ILE A 247 2.01 7.41 -11.46
N VAL A 248 3.12 7.97 -10.96
CA VAL A 248 3.41 7.95 -9.51
C VAL A 248 2.45 8.87 -8.75
N SER A 249 2.15 10.06 -9.27
CA SER A 249 1.14 10.96 -8.68
C SER A 249 -0.26 10.34 -8.67
N ALA A 250 -0.60 9.55 -9.69
CA ALA A 250 -1.88 8.87 -9.77
C ALA A 250 -2.05 7.85 -8.65
N ALA A 251 -1.00 7.09 -8.33
CA ALA A 251 -0.99 6.17 -7.19
C ALA A 251 -1.04 6.87 -5.82
N LEU A 252 -0.66 8.15 -5.76
CA LEU A 252 -0.75 8.99 -4.56
C LEU A 252 -2.09 9.74 -4.43
N ASP A 253 -2.98 9.59 -5.40
CA ASP A 253 -4.18 10.41 -5.56
C ASP A 253 -3.88 11.94 -5.58
N ASP A 254 -2.70 12.32 -6.06
CA ASP A 254 -2.28 13.72 -6.16
C ASP A 254 -2.74 14.32 -7.50
N ILE A 255 -4.03 14.66 -7.54
CA ILE A 255 -4.73 15.18 -8.73
C ILE A 255 -4.06 16.45 -9.27
N VAL A 256 -3.58 17.33 -8.39
CA VAL A 256 -2.93 18.58 -8.79
C VAL A 256 -1.61 18.28 -9.52
N THR A 257 -0.79 17.39 -8.98
CA THR A 257 0.46 17.00 -9.64
C THR A 257 0.21 16.21 -10.92
N CYS A 258 -0.80 15.34 -10.95
CA CYS A 258 -1.27 14.69 -12.18
C CYS A 258 -1.61 15.72 -13.27
N SER A 259 -2.32 16.80 -12.93
CA SER A 259 -2.67 17.85 -13.90
C SER A 259 -1.44 18.57 -14.46
N ARG A 260 -0.43 18.83 -13.62
CA ARG A 260 0.84 19.44 -14.05
C ARG A 260 1.59 18.50 -14.98
N ALA A 261 1.60 17.21 -14.66
CA ALA A 261 2.19 16.18 -15.49
C ALA A 261 1.47 16.05 -16.84
N ILE A 262 0.13 16.12 -16.89
CA ILE A 262 -0.65 16.12 -18.15
C ILE A 262 -0.25 17.27 -19.07
N ARG A 263 -0.13 18.50 -18.53
CA ARG A 263 0.29 19.67 -19.31
C ARG A 263 1.65 19.48 -19.98
N ARG A 264 2.56 18.78 -19.29
CA ARG A 264 3.94 18.59 -19.74
C ARG A 264 4.11 17.38 -20.65
N ALA A 265 3.55 16.24 -20.27
CA ALA A 265 3.69 14.97 -20.98
C ALA A 265 2.71 14.82 -22.15
N GLY A 266 1.74 15.73 -22.29
CA GLY A 266 0.70 15.66 -23.31
C GLY A 266 1.18 15.39 -24.73
N ASN A 267 2.25 16.06 -25.15
CA ASN A 267 2.83 15.90 -26.49
C ASN A 267 3.95 14.84 -26.56
N TRP A 268 4.16 14.07 -25.49
CA TRP A 268 5.10 12.98 -25.51
C TRP A 268 4.43 11.74 -26.11
N GLY A 269 4.91 11.32 -27.27
CA GLY A 269 4.39 10.16 -27.97
C GLY A 269 4.97 8.84 -27.46
N ILE A 270 4.19 7.79 -27.62
CA ILE A 270 4.62 6.41 -27.38
C ILE A 270 5.06 5.82 -28.71
N ARG A 271 6.21 5.15 -28.70
CA ARG A 271 6.63 4.27 -29.80
C ARG A 271 6.36 2.84 -29.39
N ALA A 272 5.73 2.06 -30.26
CA ALA A 272 5.52 0.65 -30.03
C ALA A 272 6.87 -0.06 -29.89
N THR A 273 7.19 -0.54 -28.69
CA THR A 273 8.44 -1.26 -28.42
C THR A 273 8.27 -2.77 -28.47
N ASP A 274 7.05 -3.30 -28.40
CA ASP A 274 6.79 -4.75 -28.44
C ASP A 274 5.31 -5.05 -28.81
N GLU A 275 5.08 -5.85 -29.86
CA GLU A 275 3.73 -6.15 -30.38
C GLU A 275 2.90 -7.01 -29.40
N LYS A 276 3.55 -7.70 -28.46
CA LYS A 276 2.93 -8.75 -27.63
C LYS A 276 1.89 -8.26 -26.63
N GLN A 277 1.82 -6.95 -26.35
CA GLN A 277 0.83 -6.36 -25.44
C GLN A 277 0.02 -5.23 -26.06
N GLY A 278 -0.02 -5.16 -27.40
CA GLY A 278 -0.99 -4.34 -28.13
C GLY A 278 -0.77 -2.83 -28.10
N SER A 279 0.39 -2.34 -27.66
CA SER A 279 0.72 -0.91 -27.78
C SER A 279 0.90 -0.52 -29.25
N ARG A 280 0.40 0.67 -29.61
CA ARG A 280 0.55 1.25 -30.95
C ARG A 280 1.22 2.60 -30.85
N ASP A 281 1.83 3.04 -31.94
CA ASP A 281 2.38 4.38 -32.02
C ASP A 281 1.29 5.43 -31.77
N SER A 282 1.58 6.38 -30.89
CA SER A 282 0.71 7.52 -30.65
C SER A 282 1.51 8.80 -30.47
N SER A 283 0.90 9.91 -30.88
CA SER A 283 1.41 11.26 -30.61
C SER A 283 1.33 11.67 -29.14
N SER A 284 0.65 10.90 -28.28
CA SER A 284 0.48 11.21 -26.86
C SER A 284 0.41 9.96 -25.98
N VAL A 285 1.02 10.02 -24.79
CA VAL A 285 0.82 9.05 -23.70
C VAL A 285 -0.56 9.05 -23.09
N PHE A 286 -1.37 10.09 -23.32
CA PHE A 286 -2.76 10.13 -22.83
C PHE A 286 -3.77 9.64 -23.87
N ASP A 287 -3.29 9.09 -24.98
CA ASP A 287 -4.10 8.31 -25.91
C ASP A 287 -4.29 6.90 -25.39
N LEU A 288 -5.24 6.75 -24.46
CA LEU A 288 -5.41 5.52 -23.67
C LEU A 288 -5.69 4.28 -24.53
N GLY A 289 -6.20 4.44 -25.75
CA GLY A 289 -6.46 3.33 -26.67
C GLY A 289 -5.18 2.72 -27.29
N ASN A 290 -4.04 3.40 -27.16
CA ASN A 290 -2.76 2.98 -27.72
C ASN A 290 -1.73 2.58 -26.63
N LEU A 291 -2.10 2.68 -25.35
CA LEU A 291 -1.30 2.19 -24.21
C LEU A 291 -1.19 0.67 -24.21
N SER A 292 -0.08 0.13 -23.69
CA SER A 292 -0.04 -1.29 -23.33
C SER A 292 -0.97 -1.58 -22.15
N LEU A 293 -1.42 -2.83 -22.01
CA LEU A 293 -2.22 -3.25 -20.86
C LEU A 293 -1.52 -2.99 -19.52
N GLU A 294 -0.20 -3.17 -19.48
CA GLU A 294 0.62 -2.88 -18.29
C GLU A 294 0.58 -1.40 -17.92
N GLN A 295 0.70 -0.49 -18.90
CA GLN A 295 0.64 0.95 -18.65
C GLN A 295 -0.77 1.40 -18.27
N PHE A 296 -1.78 0.85 -18.94
CA PHE A 296 -3.18 1.16 -18.68
C PHE A 296 -3.59 0.76 -17.26
N SER A 297 -3.16 -0.42 -16.79
CA SER A 297 -3.52 -0.93 -15.46
C SER A 297 -2.85 -0.20 -14.29
N GLN A 298 -1.82 0.61 -14.55
CA GLN A 298 -1.18 1.44 -13.53
C GLN A 298 -1.98 2.70 -13.17
N ILE A 299 -2.98 3.08 -13.98
CA ILE A 299 -3.77 4.29 -13.77
C ILE A 299 -5.07 3.93 -13.05
N PRO A 300 -5.37 4.54 -11.88
CA PRO A 300 -6.64 4.32 -11.19
C PRO A 300 -7.86 4.66 -12.08
N VAL A 301 -8.91 3.86 -11.96
CA VAL A 301 -10.13 3.96 -12.78
C VAL A 301 -10.75 5.38 -12.79
N PRO A 302 -10.86 6.12 -11.66
CA PRO A 302 -11.39 7.48 -11.69
C PRO A 302 -10.55 8.43 -12.57
N MET A 303 -9.23 8.27 -12.56
CA MET A 303 -8.33 9.09 -13.37
C MET A 303 -8.39 8.72 -14.85
N LEU A 304 -8.50 7.42 -15.18
CA LEU A 304 -8.75 6.96 -16.56
C LEU A 304 -10.03 7.60 -17.12
N TRP A 305 -11.12 7.53 -16.37
CA TRP A 305 -12.40 8.14 -16.76
C TRP A 305 -12.27 9.65 -16.98
N ALA A 306 -11.57 10.35 -16.08
CA ALA A 306 -11.36 11.79 -16.18
C ALA A 306 -10.53 12.15 -17.41
N ILE A 307 -9.45 11.41 -17.72
CA ILE A 307 -8.64 11.62 -18.94
C ILE A 307 -9.49 11.39 -20.19
N LEU A 308 -10.27 10.31 -20.27
CA LEU A 308 -11.12 10.00 -21.42
C LEU A 308 -12.13 11.13 -21.68
N ARG A 309 -12.80 11.62 -20.63
CA ARG A 309 -13.75 12.73 -20.78
C ARG A 309 -13.08 14.06 -21.10
N ALA A 310 -11.94 14.35 -20.47
CA ALA A 310 -11.20 15.58 -20.72
C ALA A 310 -10.66 15.64 -22.17
N THR A 311 -10.11 14.54 -22.69
CA THR A 311 -9.61 14.46 -24.06
C THR A 311 -10.74 14.48 -25.11
N LYS A 312 -11.86 13.78 -24.87
CA LYS A 312 -13.03 13.80 -25.77
C LYS A 312 -13.62 15.19 -25.97
N SER A 313 -13.52 16.07 -24.96
CA SER A 313 -13.98 17.47 -25.07
C SER A 313 -13.27 18.27 -26.17
N GLN A 314 -12.05 17.85 -26.56
CA GLN A 314 -11.24 18.54 -27.57
C GLN A 314 -11.54 18.08 -29.01
N ARG A 315 -12.48 17.15 -29.23
CA ARG A 315 -12.82 16.47 -30.50
C ARG A 315 -11.70 15.59 -31.09
N THR A 316 -10.45 16.03 -31.00
CA THR A 316 -9.24 15.29 -31.40
C THR A 316 -8.15 15.46 -30.33
N LEU A 317 -7.17 14.55 -30.29
CA LEU A 317 -6.02 14.70 -29.40
C LEU A 317 -5.28 16.03 -29.68
N PRO A 318 -4.99 16.83 -28.64
CA PRO A 318 -4.26 18.07 -28.81
C PRO A 318 -2.87 17.86 -29.41
N GLN A 319 -2.56 18.65 -30.44
CA GLN A 319 -1.23 18.69 -31.06
C GLN A 319 -0.34 19.82 -30.51
N LYS A 320 -0.91 20.69 -29.65
CA LYS A 320 -0.26 21.88 -29.08
C LYS A 320 -0.41 21.92 -27.57
N ASN A 321 0.55 22.53 -26.88
CA ASN A 321 0.57 22.68 -25.42
C ASN A 321 -0.71 23.32 -24.86
N ASP A 322 -1.28 24.29 -25.55
CA ASP A 322 -2.51 24.99 -25.11
C ASP A 322 -3.71 24.04 -25.00
N GLY A 323 -3.79 23.03 -25.87
CA GLY A 323 -4.86 22.04 -25.78
C GLY A 323 -4.69 21.10 -24.60
N TRP A 324 -3.45 20.70 -24.27
CA TRP A 324 -3.17 19.91 -23.06
C TRP A 324 -3.42 20.68 -21.77
N SER A 325 -3.27 22.00 -21.79
CA SER A 325 -3.68 22.86 -20.68
C SER A 325 -5.19 22.80 -20.44
N LYS A 326 -6.00 22.82 -21.50
CA LYS A 326 -7.46 22.65 -21.40
C LYS A 326 -7.85 21.25 -20.91
N VAL A 327 -7.16 20.20 -21.40
CA VAL A 327 -7.37 18.82 -20.93
C VAL A 327 -7.05 18.71 -19.43
N ALA A 328 -5.92 19.26 -18.98
CA ALA A 328 -5.53 19.21 -17.57
C ALA A 328 -6.51 19.96 -16.65
N SER A 329 -6.99 21.14 -17.07
CA SER A 329 -8.01 21.88 -16.32
C SER A 329 -9.31 21.11 -16.23
N ARG A 330 -9.78 20.53 -17.34
CA ARG A 330 -11.00 19.71 -17.36
C ARG A 330 -10.86 18.43 -16.54
N PHE A 331 -9.66 17.83 -16.52
CA PHE A 331 -9.34 16.67 -15.69
C PHE A 331 -9.53 17.00 -14.19
N CYS A 332 -9.02 18.13 -13.71
CA CYS A 332 -9.23 18.54 -12.31
C CYS A 332 -10.71 18.85 -12.00
N GLU A 333 -11.42 19.49 -12.93
CA GLU A 333 -12.86 19.77 -12.81
C GLU A 333 -13.66 18.48 -12.58
N LEU A 334 -13.41 17.48 -13.42
CA LEU A 334 -14.09 16.18 -13.36
C LEU A 334 -13.82 15.41 -12.05
N LEU A 335 -12.70 15.68 -11.39
CA LEU A 335 -12.34 15.06 -10.11
C LEU A 335 -12.63 15.96 -8.89
N GLY A 336 -13.33 17.09 -9.08
CA GLY A 336 -13.77 17.96 -7.98
C GLY A 336 -12.66 18.80 -7.33
N VAL A 337 -11.56 19.06 -8.05
CA VAL A 337 -10.38 19.80 -7.53
C VAL A 337 -10.22 21.16 -8.25
N GLU A 338 -11.35 21.78 -8.60
CA GLU A 338 -11.40 23.08 -9.29
C GLU A 338 -10.67 24.18 -8.50
N GLY A 339 -9.98 25.08 -9.22
CA GLY A 339 -9.29 26.25 -8.65
C GLY A 339 -7.97 25.97 -7.92
N LYS A 340 -7.59 24.70 -7.73
CA LYS A 340 -6.26 24.30 -7.22
C LYS A 340 -5.30 23.87 -8.33
N CYS A 341 -5.84 23.71 -9.53
CA CYS A 341 -5.14 23.47 -10.80
C CYS A 341 -5.25 24.71 -11.70
#